data_AF-B1Z4T7-F1
#
_entry.id   AF-B1Z4T7-F1
#
_cell.length_a   1.000
_cell.length_b   1.000
_cell.length_c   1.000
_cell.angle_alpha   90.00
_cell.angle_beta   90.00
_cell.angle_gamma   90.00
#
_symmetry.space_group_name_H-M   'P 1'
#
loop_
_entity.id
_entity.type
_entity.pdbx_description
1 polymer ?
#
loop_
_entity_poly.entity_id
_entity_poly.type
_entity_poly.pdbx_seq_one_letter_code
_entity_poly.pdbx_strand_id
1 'polypeptide(L)'
;MMRSSWTPYLCGAVLCSFALGNVAQAETVSQENQTMQFSYTTNGGADGSINTYGNNSVSVSGNVLQVQIGDSEGSRNINGVGIYEMKLSNENLESARQMAELLCSKNDPNSDVTTPDLYTARCGGQTRSGFVRDFSRPIATKIFNLMNMLRSVGIQDGRKLVKLDLSLVSIDRTVDGFLISLRFENSGDYPIQFKTPDGWETKMGKYMDILAVYDSKSGMGGKVGFALAGQPLADPAQFPNGEVLLAPHSAVVVKIKTARVGKFTAGTYDLYAGAFMNIKVTGIESSLLRVDFHSDYKKPTRIAFDRDYPSTPREREQWEAYQRTRLSYFPVKPGETFAEDGLYRAVRTNSSAHRSLQLVPFKAGDVATADNVKMLMDGGNGISFDGPVQWQWEGSTPTPVKQYSFDIVEETRQFCKPGAVCPRSGRWLPRMREGWNSIRYDLAGIVTLRYGHTMPAVKGAGDDADWEWIGV
;
A
#
# COMPACT_ATOMS: atom_id res chain seq x y z
N MET A 1 -46.45 -4.76 31.37
CA MET A 1 -47.03 -5.95 30.71
C MET A 1 -46.05 -7.11 30.88
N MET A 2 -46.55 -8.28 31.25
CA MET A 2 -45.83 -9.44 31.79
C MET A 2 -45.06 -10.29 30.75
N ARG A 3 -43.85 -10.70 31.16
CA ARG A 3 -43.18 -12.02 31.13
C ARG A 3 -43.32 -13.05 29.97
N SER A 4 -42.10 -13.55 29.63
CA SER A 4 -41.62 -14.94 29.38
C SER A 4 -41.89 -15.59 27.99
N SER A 5 -41.09 -16.52 27.44
CA SER A 5 -39.97 -17.35 27.96
C SER A 5 -39.24 -18.12 26.82
N TRP A 6 -37.94 -18.42 27.01
CA TRP A 6 -37.19 -19.66 26.68
C TRP A 6 -36.44 -19.84 25.33
N THR A 7 -35.11 -19.90 25.47
CA THR A 7 -34.04 -20.53 24.65
C THR A 7 -34.04 -22.08 24.80
N PRO A 8 -33.10 -22.89 24.23
CA PRO A 8 -32.27 -22.87 23.01
C PRO A 8 -32.31 -24.24 22.25
N TYR A 9 -31.52 -24.46 21.19
CA TYR A 9 -30.84 -25.73 20.78
C TYR A 9 -30.53 -25.73 19.27
N LEU A 10 -29.25 -25.85 18.90
CA LEU A 10 -28.73 -26.84 17.93
C LEU A 10 -27.19 -26.78 17.91
N CYS A 11 -26.60 -27.75 18.60
CA CYS A 11 -25.20 -28.16 18.54
C CYS A 11 -25.16 -29.59 18.02
N GLY A 12 -24.14 -29.92 17.22
CA GLY A 12 -23.60 -31.28 17.06
C GLY A 12 -24.06 -32.03 15.81
N ALA A 13 -23.15 -32.31 14.87
CA ALA A 13 -22.17 -33.40 14.95
C ALA A 13 -21.55 -33.68 13.57
N VAL A 14 -20.22 -33.84 13.49
CA VAL A 14 -19.58 -35.10 13.02
C VAL A 14 -18.19 -35.17 13.68
N LEU A 15 -18.02 -36.21 14.51
CA LEU A 15 -16.78 -36.68 15.11
C LEU A 15 -16.37 -37.98 14.39
N CYS A 16 -15.05 -38.16 14.29
CA CYS A 16 -14.31 -39.44 14.25
C CYS A 16 -14.43 -40.37 13.03
N SER A 17 -13.25 -40.66 12.49
CA SER A 17 -12.86 -42.01 12.05
C SER A 17 -11.52 -42.35 12.72
N PHE A 18 -11.29 -43.65 12.90
CA PHE A 18 -10.18 -44.32 13.62
C PHE A 18 -10.41 -44.66 15.09
N ALA A 19 -11.17 -45.74 15.32
CA ALA A 19 -10.85 -46.73 16.35
C ALA A 19 -11.56 -48.05 16.06
N LEU A 20 -10.79 -49.13 15.92
CA LEU A 20 -11.06 -50.55 16.23
C LEU A 20 -9.75 -51.27 15.85
N GLY A 21 -9.02 -52.03 16.67
CA GLY A 21 -9.14 -52.48 18.06
C GLY A 21 -8.30 -53.77 18.19
N ASN A 22 -7.47 -53.91 19.24
CA ASN A 22 -7.28 -55.16 19.99
C ASN A 22 -6.31 -55.00 21.19
N VAL A 23 -6.92 -55.09 22.38
CA VAL A 23 -6.57 -55.81 23.62
C VAL A 23 -5.09 -56.01 24.04
N ALA A 24 -4.80 -55.42 25.20
CA ALA A 24 -3.94 -55.84 26.33
C ALA A 24 -2.51 -56.34 26.09
N GLN A 25 -1.54 -55.51 26.48
CA GLN A 25 -0.49 -55.89 27.43
C GLN A 25 0.13 -54.63 28.04
N ALA A 26 0.32 -54.65 29.36
CA ALA A 26 1.07 -53.63 30.07
C ALA A 26 2.55 -53.75 29.68
N GLU A 27 3.00 -52.87 28.80
CA GLU A 27 4.41 -52.58 28.62
C GLU A 27 4.62 -51.11 28.93
N THR A 28 5.60 -50.87 29.80
CA THR A 28 6.21 -49.57 30.06
C THR A 28 6.47 -48.86 28.73
N VAL A 29 5.63 -47.86 28.42
CA VAL A 29 5.79 -47.01 27.24
C VAL A 29 7.13 -46.31 27.36
N SER A 30 8.10 -46.78 26.57
CA SER A 30 9.36 -46.08 26.38
C SER A 30 9.04 -44.67 25.91
N GLN A 31 9.73 -43.69 26.49
CA GLN A 31 9.62 -42.27 26.19
C GLN A 31 10.04 -41.90 24.75
N GLU A 32 10.35 -42.86 23.88
CA GLU A 32 11.04 -42.67 22.60
C GLU A 32 10.13 -42.32 21.40
N ASN A 33 8.81 -42.35 21.53
CA ASN A 33 7.91 -42.17 20.36
C ASN A 33 6.91 -41.00 20.45
N GLN A 34 7.21 -39.93 21.19
CA GLN A 34 6.53 -38.67 20.94
C GLN A 34 7.20 -37.99 19.73
N THR A 35 6.64 -38.21 18.54
CA THR A 35 7.02 -37.47 17.33
C THR A 35 6.85 -35.99 17.59
N MET A 36 7.96 -35.27 17.68
CA MET A 36 8.02 -33.82 17.88
C MET A 36 7.09 -33.13 16.88
N GLN A 37 6.12 -32.37 17.38
CA GLN A 37 5.16 -31.67 16.54
C GLN A 37 4.80 -30.32 17.13
N PHE A 38 5.09 -29.25 16.39
CA PHE A 38 4.67 -27.90 16.75
C PHE A 38 4.49 -26.99 15.53
N SER A 39 3.79 -25.89 15.72
CA SER A 39 3.74 -24.75 14.80
C SER A 39 3.80 -23.45 15.60
N TYR A 40 4.44 -22.44 15.00
CA TYR A 40 4.52 -21.07 15.47
C TYR A 40 4.11 -20.18 14.29
N THR A 41 3.18 -19.26 14.49
CA THR A 41 2.71 -18.36 13.43
C THR A 41 2.71 -16.91 13.91
N THR A 42 3.42 -16.05 13.20
CA THR A 42 3.36 -14.59 13.41
C THR A 42 2.05 -14.05 12.85
N ASN A 43 1.55 -12.96 13.42
CA ASN A 43 0.37 -12.22 12.93
C ASN A 43 -0.97 -12.99 12.96
N GLY A 44 -1.01 -14.23 13.44
CA GLY A 44 -2.24 -15.04 13.51
C GLY A 44 -3.33 -14.48 14.45
N GLY A 45 -2.99 -13.49 15.29
CA GLY A 45 -3.93 -12.76 16.16
C GLY A 45 -4.25 -11.31 15.74
N ALA A 46 -3.77 -10.85 14.57
CA ALA A 46 -3.88 -9.44 14.15
C ALA A 46 -5.24 -9.06 13.53
N ASP A 47 -6.34 -9.53 14.13
CA ASP A 47 -7.68 -9.03 13.78
C ASP A 47 -7.81 -7.57 14.24
N GLY A 48 -7.62 -6.62 13.32
CA GLY A 48 -7.89 -5.19 13.56
C GLY A 48 -6.89 -4.20 13.01
N SER A 49 -5.77 -4.62 12.41
CA SER A 49 -4.88 -3.69 11.69
C SER A 49 -5.49 -3.27 10.35
N ILE A 50 -5.21 -2.02 9.94
CA ILE A 50 -5.61 -1.47 8.62
C ILE A 50 -4.98 -2.28 7.47
N ASN A 51 -3.94 -3.07 7.74
CA ASN A 51 -3.39 -4.07 6.81
C ASN A 51 -3.20 -5.39 7.55
N THR A 52 -3.83 -6.47 7.08
CA THR A 52 -3.53 -7.82 7.58
C THR A 52 -2.27 -8.32 6.88
N TYR A 53 -1.12 -8.14 7.51
CA TYR A 53 0.17 -8.59 6.97
C TYR A 53 0.18 -10.11 6.84
N GLY A 54 0.87 -10.64 5.83
CA GLY A 54 0.93 -12.07 5.59
C GLY A 54 1.46 -12.85 6.80
N ASN A 55 1.02 -14.10 6.94
CA ASN A 55 1.46 -14.98 8.02
C ASN A 55 2.84 -15.55 7.69
N ASN A 56 3.77 -15.45 8.64
CA ASN A 56 4.99 -16.24 8.64
C ASN A 56 4.84 -17.36 9.65
N SER A 57 5.18 -18.59 9.27
CA SER A 57 5.08 -19.73 10.16
C SER A 57 6.30 -20.63 10.10
N VAL A 58 6.58 -21.25 11.23
CA VAL A 58 7.55 -22.33 11.38
C VAL A 58 6.80 -23.50 11.98
N SER A 59 6.80 -24.65 11.31
CA SER A 59 6.20 -25.87 11.80
C SER A 59 7.13 -27.04 11.67
N VAL A 60 7.07 -27.95 12.63
CA VAL A 60 7.86 -29.17 12.66
C VAL A 60 6.92 -30.36 12.87
N SER A 61 7.15 -31.42 12.10
CA SER A 61 6.49 -32.71 12.25
C SER A 61 7.53 -33.83 12.13
N GLY A 62 7.81 -34.51 13.24
CA GLY A 62 8.92 -35.45 13.34
C GLY A 62 10.26 -34.76 13.16
N ASN A 63 10.95 -35.05 12.06
CA ASN A 63 12.20 -34.40 11.67
C ASN A 63 12.06 -33.52 10.42
N VAL A 64 10.83 -33.18 10.02
CA VAL A 64 10.58 -32.29 8.89
C VAL A 64 10.25 -30.91 9.41
N LEU A 65 11.03 -29.92 8.98
CA LEU A 65 10.77 -28.50 9.18
C LEU A 65 10.08 -27.95 7.93
N GLN A 66 8.98 -27.25 8.14
CA GLN A 66 8.35 -26.45 7.11
C GLN A 66 8.35 -24.99 7.57
N VAL A 67 8.78 -24.09 6.69
CA VAL A 67 8.79 -22.65 6.89
C VAL A 67 7.91 -22.01 5.85
N GLN A 68 6.94 -21.20 6.26
CA GLN A 68 6.13 -20.40 5.37
C GLN A 68 6.44 -18.92 5.60
N ILE A 69 6.64 -18.17 4.52
CA ILE A 69 6.85 -16.73 4.53
C ILE A 69 5.77 -16.08 3.69
N GLY A 70 4.81 -15.44 4.34
CA GLY A 70 3.78 -14.60 3.73
C GLY A 70 4.06 -13.11 3.83
N ASP A 71 4.95 -12.69 4.72
CA ASP A 71 5.41 -11.31 4.87
C ASP A 71 6.94 -11.27 4.88
N SER A 72 7.51 -10.72 3.81
CA SER A 72 8.94 -10.49 3.67
C SER A 72 9.33 -9.01 3.78
N GLU A 73 8.38 -8.08 3.92
CA GLU A 73 8.65 -6.64 3.81
C GLU A 73 9.61 -6.14 4.89
N GLY A 74 9.50 -6.68 6.10
CA GLY A 74 10.41 -6.38 7.20
C GLY A 74 11.82 -7.00 7.07
N SER A 75 12.07 -7.86 6.08
CA SER A 75 13.29 -8.66 5.99
C SER A 75 14.11 -8.40 4.73
N ARG A 76 15.19 -7.61 4.88
CA ARG A 76 16.09 -7.27 3.76
C ARG A 76 16.78 -8.46 3.09
N ASN A 77 16.77 -9.62 3.73
CA ASN A 77 17.46 -10.83 3.26
C ASN A 77 16.52 -11.86 2.63
N ILE A 78 15.20 -11.67 2.72
CA ILE A 78 14.20 -12.59 2.22
C ILE A 78 13.37 -11.84 1.19
N ASN A 79 13.47 -12.21 -0.08
CA ASN A 79 12.64 -11.67 -1.14
C ASN A 79 11.51 -12.64 -1.50
N GLY A 80 10.39 -12.08 -1.93
CA GLY A 80 9.22 -12.87 -2.28
C GLY A 80 8.60 -13.62 -1.10
N VAL A 81 7.66 -14.49 -1.43
CA VAL A 81 6.93 -15.33 -0.47
C VAL A 81 7.04 -16.80 -0.85
N GLY A 82 6.78 -17.70 0.10
CA GLY A 82 6.88 -19.12 -0.19
C GLY A 82 6.72 -20.07 0.98
N ILE A 83 6.77 -21.36 0.65
CA ILE A 83 6.83 -22.50 1.56
C ILE A 83 8.11 -23.26 1.26
N TYR A 84 8.89 -23.52 2.30
CA TYR A 84 10.16 -24.23 2.24
C TYR A 84 10.07 -25.45 3.15
N GLU A 85 10.65 -26.56 2.72
CA GLU A 85 10.70 -27.79 3.48
C GLU A 85 12.14 -28.28 3.61
N MET A 86 12.53 -28.67 4.81
CA MET A 86 13.86 -29.18 5.10
C MET A 86 13.78 -30.35 6.06
N LYS A 87 14.61 -31.37 5.85
CA LYS A 87 14.84 -32.40 6.86
C LYS A 87 15.81 -31.87 7.92
N LEU A 88 15.38 -31.86 9.17
CA LEU A 88 16.19 -31.46 10.32
C LEU A 88 17.28 -32.49 10.60
N SER A 89 18.48 -32.00 10.89
CA SER A 89 19.64 -32.78 11.30
C SER A 89 20.55 -31.95 12.22
N ASN A 90 21.35 -32.63 13.04
CA ASN A 90 22.37 -32.00 13.90
C ASN A 90 21.78 -30.88 14.77
N GLU A 91 22.45 -29.73 14.82
CA GLU A 91 22.06 -28.58 15.63
C GLU A 91 20.61 -28.12 15.39
N ASN A 92 20.15 -28.11 14.13
CA ASN A 92 18.78 -27.69 13.80
C ASN A 92 17.72 -28.62 14.43
N LEU A 93 18.02 -29.92 14.53
CA LEU A 93 17.13 -30.88 15.18
C LEU A 93 17.07 -30.64 16.70
N GLU A 94 18.21 -30.34 17.33
CA GLU A 94 18.25 -29.99 18.74
C GLU A 94 17.53 -28.66 19.03
N SER A 95 17.70 -27.65 18.18
CA SER A 95 16.97 -26.38 18.28
C SER A 95 15.45 -26.59 18.19
N ALA A 96 14.99 -27.47 17.29
CA ALA A 96 13.58 -27.82 17.19
C ALA A 96 13.07 -28.55 18.45
N ARG A 97 13.87 -29.45 19.04
CA ARG A 97 13.51 -30.13 20.30
C ARG A 97 13.40 -29.13 21.45
N GLN A 98 14.36 -28.22 21.59
CA GLN A 98 14.31 -27.14 22.58
C GLN A 98 13.08 -26.25 22.40
N MET A 99 12.72 -25.93 21.15
CA MET A 99 11.50 -25.17 20.85
C MET A 99 10.25 -25.92 21.33
N ALA A 100 10.14 -27.22 21.03
CA ALA A 100 9.02 -28.05 21.46
C ALA A 100 8.89 -28.10 22.99
N GLU A 101 10.00 -28.27 23.71
CA GLU A 101 10.03 -28.25 25.18
C GLU A 101 9.56 -26.91 25.76
N LEU A 102 10.04 -25.80 25.19
CA LEU A 102 9.64 -24.45 25.62
C LEU A 102 8.16 -24.19 25.37
N LEU A 103 7.62 -24.59 24.22
CA LEU A 103 6.19 -24.45 23.92
C LEU A 103 5.30 -25.30 24.85
N CYS A 104 5.83 -26.37 25.41
CA CYS A 104 5.16 -27.19 26.41
C CYS A 104 5.34 -26.73 27.86
N SER A 105 6.17 -25.71 28.10
CA SER A 105 6.41 -25.15 29.44
C SER A 105 5.16 -24.47 30.02
N LYS A 106 5.14 -24.23 31.33
CA LYS A 106 3.99 -23.64 32.02
C LYS A 106 3.80 -22.17 31.59
N ASN A 107 2.54 -21.77 31.33
CA ASN A 107 2.20 -20.36 31.13
C ASN A 107 2.51 -19.53 32.39
N ASP A 108 2.81 -18.25 32.20
CA ASP A 108 2.97 -17.27 33.26
C ASP A 108 1.72 -16.38 33.35
N PRO A 109 0.91 -16.49 34.42
CA PRO A 109 -0.29 -15.68 34.57
C PRO A 109 0.00 -14.17 34.73
N ASN A 110 1.25 -13.80 35.04
CA ASN A 110 1.70 -12.42 35.20
C ASN A 110 2.61 -11.97 34.03
N SER A 111 2.52 -12.64 32.88
CA SER A 111 3.32 -12.29 31.72
C SER A 111 3.14 -10.83 31.29
N ASP A 112 4.26 -10.17 31.00
CA ASP A 112 4.36 -8.81 30.50
C ASP A 112 4.70 -8.75 28.99
N VAL A 113 4.63 -9.91 28.31
CA VAL A 113 4.88 -10.04 26.87
C VAL A 113 3.65 -9.54 26.10
N THR A 114 3.86 -8.77 25.04
CA THR A 114 2.78 -8.17 24.25
C THR A 114 2.58 -8.82 22.89
N THR A 115 3.47 -9.73 22.48
CA THR A 115 3.47 -10.35 21.14
C THR A 115 2.26 -11.28 20.96
N PRO A 116 1.38 -11.03 19.97
CA PRO A 116 0.16 -11.81 19.75
C PRO A 116 0.38 -13.08 18.89
N ASP A 117 1.60 -13.60 18.86
CA ASP A 117 1.96 -14.76 18.03
C ASP A 117 1.30 -16.03 18.56
N LEU A 118 0.85 -16.89 17.65
CA LEU A 118 0.15 -18.13 17.96
C LEU A 118 1.13 -19.31 17.95
N TYR A 119 0.89 -20.27 18.84
CA TYR A 119 1.56 -21.56 18.77
C TYR A 119 0.57 -22.70 18.93
N THR A 120 0.95 -23.86 18.38
CA THR A 120 0.34 -25.16 18.67
C THR A 120 1.47 -26.17 18.86
N ALA A 121 1.44 -26.98 19.91
CA ALA A 121 2.47 -27.99 20.19
C ALA A 121 1.84 -29.26 20.76
N ARG A 122 2.46 -30.41 20.49
CA ARG A 122 2.06 -31.69 21.09
C ARG A 122 2.89 -31.94 22.36
N CYS A 123 2.22 -31.85 23.52
CA CYS A 123 2.82 -31.95 24.85
C CYS A 123 2.27 -33.17 25.57
N GLY A 124 3.10 -34.16 25.87
CA GLY A 124 2.63 -35.33 26.63
C GLY A 124 1.50 -36.11 25.92
N GLY A 125 1.46 -36.07 24.60
CA GLY A 125 0.40 -36.67 23.78
C GLY A 125 -0.84 -35.79 23.54
N GLN A 126 -1.00 -34.68 24.26
CA GLN A 126 -2.11 -33.73 24.08
C GLN A 126 -1.68 -32.54 23.22
N THR A 127 -2.59 -32.03 22.39
CA THR A 127 -2.37 -30.78 21.65
C THR A 127 -2.65 -29.59 22.54
N ARG A 128 -1.66 -28.70 22.68
CA ARG A 128 -1.78 -27.42 23.36
C ARG A 128 -1.65 -26.29 22.36
N SER A 129 -2.55 -25.33 22.41
CA SER A 129 -2.52 -24.11 21.61
C SER A 129 -2.68 -22.89 22.50
N GLY A 130 -2.07 -21.77 22.12
CA GLY A 130 -2.17 -20.54 22.87
C GLY A 130 -1.38 -19.42 22.23
N PHE A 131 -1.13 -18.36 23.00
CA PHE A 131 -0.35 -17.23 22.55
C PHE A 131 1.04 -17.22 23.18
N VAL A 132 2.02 -16.72 22.45
CA VAL A 132 3.39 -16.53 22.96
C VAL A 132 3.41 -15.53 24.12
N ARG A 133 2.47 -14.56 24.13
CA ARG A 133 2.29 -13.64 25.27
C ARG A 133 1.95 -14.35 26.58
N ASP A 134 1.50 -15.59 26.55
CA ASP A 134 1.13 -16.32 27.76
C ASP A 134 2.37 -16.90 28.50
N PHE A 135 3.57 -16.77 27.92
CA PHE A 135 4.83 -17.19 28.55
C PHE A 135 5.58 -16.00 29.18
N SER A 136 6.37 -16.28 30.21
CA SER A 136 7.26 -15.26 30.79
C SER A 136 8.25 -14.71 29.75
N ARG A 137 8.66 -13.44 29.89
CA ARG A 137 9.59 -12.78 28.95
C ARG A 137 10.86 -13.58 28.62
N PRO A 138 11.56 -14.22 29.60
CA PRO A 138 12.73 -15.05 29.29
C PRO A 138 12.42 -16.25 28.39
N ILE A 139 11.27 -16.91 28.60
CA ILE A 139 10.83 -18.04 27.78
C ILE A 139 10.43 -17.56 26.39
N ALA A 140 9.60 -16.52 26.30
CA ALA A 140 9.18 -15.93 25.03
C ALA A 140 10.38 -15.47 24.17
N THR A 141 11.43 -14.93 24.80
CA THR A 141 12.67 -14.53 24.11
C THR A 141 13.39 -15.72 23.50
N LYS A 142 13.49 -16.85 24.23
CA LYS A 142 14.11 -18.07 23.71
C LYS A 142 13.31 -18.67 22.56
N ILE A 143 11.98 -18.72 22.70
CA ILE A 143 11.05 -19.16 21.65
C ILE A 143 11.27 -18.32 20.38
N PHE A 144 11.31 -17.00 20.51
CA PHE A 144 11.54 -16.08 19.38
C PHE A 144 12.90 -16.32 18.69
N ASN A 145 13.97 -16.50 19.47
CA ASN A 145 15.31 -16.76 18.92
C ASN A 145 15.37 -18.09 18.16
N LEU A 146 14.83 -19.17 18.72
CA LEU A 146 14.77 -20.48 18.07
C LEU A 146 13.90 -20.44 16.81
N MET A 147 12.75 -19.76 16.87
CA MET A 147 11.90 -19.54 15.70
C MET A 147 12.66 -18.84 14.57
N ASN A 148 13.35 -17.73 14.87
CA ASN A 148 14.11 -16.99 13.85
C ASN A 148 15.26 -17.84 13.26
N MET A 149 15.93 -18.64 14.08
CA MET A 149 16.99 -19.55 13.65
C MET A 149 16.43 -20.61 12.69
N LEU A 150 15.40 -21.34 13.13
CA LEU A 150 14.73 -22.38 12.31
C LEU A 150 14.16 -21.80 11.01
N ARG A 151 13.53 -20.62 11.09
CA ARG A 151 13.06 -19.89 9.90
C ARG A 151 14.19 -19.61 8.92
N SER A 152 15.31 -19.07 9.42
CA SER A 152 16.44 -18.66 8.57
C SER A 152 17.06 -19.86 7.86
N VAL A 153 17.32 -20.95 8.59
CA VAL A 153 17.90 -22.16 7.99
C VAL A 153 16.92 -22.86 7.04
N GLY A 154 15.63 -22.89 7.36
CA GLY A 154 14.62 -23.46 6.47
C GLY A 154 14.48 -22.70 5.16
N ILE A 155 14.64 -21.38 5.15
CA ILE A 155 14.64 -20.57 3.92
C ILE A 155 15.93 -20.79 3.12
N GLN A 156 17.07 -20.88 3.80
CA GLN A 156 18.39 -20.97 3.16
C GLN A 156 18.64 -22.35 2.54
N ASP A 157 18.35 -23.41 3.28
CA ASP A 157 18.73 -24.79 2.96
C ASP A 157 17.54 -25.66 2.56
N GLY A 158 16.30 -25.17 2.75
CA GLY A 158 15.09 -25.90 2.43
C GLY A 158 14.77 -25.96 0.93
N ARG A 159 14.13 -27.06 0.52
CA ARG A 159 13.52 -27.20 -0.79
C ARG A 159 12.33 -26.24 -0.90
N LYS A 160 12.26 -25.50 -2.01
CA LYS A 160 11.16 -24.57 -2.32
C LYS A 160 9.94 -25.33 -2.81
N LEU A 161 8.94 -25.53 -1.95
CA LEU A 161 7.67 -26.09 -2.36
C LEU A 161 6.83 -25.02 -3.09
N VAL A 162 6.75 -23.83 -2.51
CA VAL A 162 6.09 -22.67 -3.12
C VAL A 162 7.10 -21.54 -3.09
N LYS A 163 7.30 -20.82 -4.20
CA LYS A 163 8.12 -19.62 -4.18
C LYS A 163 7.66 -18.63 -5.23
N LEU A 164 7.01 -17.56 -4.80
CA LEU A 164 6.67 -16.42 -5.66
C LEU A 164 7.71 -15.33 -5.47
N ASP A 165 8.27 -14.87 -6.59
CA ASP A 165 9.18 -13.75 -6.69
C ASP A 165 8.60 -12.65 -7.59
N LEU A 166 9.01 -11.42 -7.32
CA LEU A 166 8.70 -10.23 -8.12
C LEU A 166 10.01 -9.55 -8.53
N SER A 167 10.08 -9.09 -9.77
CA SER A 167 11.19 -8.29 -10.27
C SER A 167 10.72 -7.25 -11.27
N LEU A 168 11.41 -6.10 -11.30
CA LEU A 168 11.23 -5.11 -12.35
C LEU A 168 12.01 -5.53 -13.59
N VAL A 169 11.37 -5.45 -14.77
CA VAL A 169 11.98 -5.77 -16.06
C VAL A 169 12.36 -4.49 -16.81
N SER A 170 11.40 -3.58 -16.98
CA SER A 170 11.62 -2.30 -17.67
C SER A 170 10.68 -1.21 -17.17
N ILE A 171 11.10 0.04 -17.36
CA ILE A 171 10.25 1.22 -17.29
C ILE A 171 10.50 2.02 -18.56
N ASP A 172 9.47 2.11 -19.39
CA ASP A 172 9.51 2.85 -20.65
C ASP A 172 8.62 4.08 -20.54
N ARG A 173 9.18 5.26 -20.79
CA ARG A 173 8.38 6.50 -20.84
C ARG A 173 7.58 6.50 -22.15
N THR A 174 6.29 6.77 -22.04
CA THR A 174 5.35 6.82 -23.16
C THR A 174 4.68 8.18 -23.24
N VAL A 175 3.94 8.44 -24.31
CA VAL A 175 3.21 9.69 -24.52
C VAL A 175 2.19 9.97 -23.41
N ASP A 176 1.67 8.92 -22.77
CA ASP A 176 0.59 8.97 -21.77
C ASP A 176 1.04 8.52 -20.36
N GLY A 177 2.32 8.72 -20.03
CA GLY A 177 2.91 8.32 -18.75
C GLY A 177 3.99 7.27 -18.95
N PHE A 178 3.87 6.13 -18.27
CA PHE A 178 4.90 5.09 -18.25
C PHE A 178 4.30 3.72 -18.52
N LEU A 179 5.07 2.88 -19.20
CA LEU A 179 4.83 1.45 -19.35
C LEU A 179 5.83 0.72 -18.45
N ILE A 180 5.31 0.02 -17.44
CA ILE A 180 6.12 -0.71 -16.46
C ILE A 180 5.92 -2.20 -16.67
N SER A 181 7.03 -2.92 -16.85
CA SER A 181 7.05 -4.37 -17.03
C SER A 181 7.52 -5.03 -15.74
N LEU A 182 6.67 -5.83 -15.11
CA LEU A 182 6.99 -6.59 -13.90
C LEU A 182 6.96 -8.09 -14.20
N ARG A 183 7.96 -8.82 -13.71
CA ARG A 183 8.03 -10.27 -13.81
C ARG A 183 7.64 -10.90 -12.47
N PHE A 184 6.59 -11.71 -12.49
CA PHE A 184 6.25 -12.64 -11.42
C PHE A 184 6.82 -14.01 -11.78
N GLU A 185 7.53 -14.63 -10.84
CA GLU A 185 8.18 -15.92 -11.07
C GLU A 185 7.80 -16.91 -9.97
N ASN A 186 7.37 -18.09 -10.38
CA ASN A 186 7.17 -19.22 -9.49
C ASN A 186 8.37 -20.17 -9.62
N SER A 187 9.28 -20.14 -8.65
CA SER A 187 10.42 -21.09 -8.62
C SER A 187 10.17 -22.34 -7.78
N GLY A 188 8.95 -22.49 -7.23
CA GLY A 188 8.52 -23.67 -6.49
C GLY A 188 7.85 -24.74 -7.36
N ASP A 189 7.46 -25.82 -6.69
CA ASP A 189 6.91 -27.05 -7.27
C ASP A 189 5.37 -27.02 -7.39
N TYR A 190 4.69 -26.08 -6.73
CA TYR A 190 3.22 -25.97 -6.73
C TYR A 190 2.72 -24.74 -7.51
N PRO A 191 1.59 -24.83 -8.23
CA PRO A 191 1.03 -23.70 -8.96
C PRO A 191 0.49 -22.59 -8.03
N ILE A 192 0.62 -21.35 -8.49
CA ILE A 192 0.19 -20.13 -7.78
C ILE A 192 -0.79 -19.36 -8.67
N GLN A 193 -1.89 -18.90 -8.09
CA GLN A 193 -2.93 -18.13 -8.77
C GLN A 193 -3.16 -16.79 -8.06
N PHE A 194 -3.38 -15.72 -8.83
CA PHE A 194 -3.81 -14.42 -8.32
C PHE A 194 -4.50 -13.58 -9.39
N LYS A 195 -5.25 -12.54 -8.97
CA LYS A 195 -5.88 -11.59 -9.90
C LYS A 195 -4.84 -10.72 -10.61
N THR A 196 -5.07 -10.31 -11.83
CA THR A 196 -4.19 -9.33 -12.49
C THR A 196 -4.22 -7.97 -11.77
N PRO A 197 -3.10 -7.21 -11.76
CA PRO A 197 -2.97 -5.96 -11.00
C PRO A 197 -4.02 -4.87 -11.28
N ASP A 198 -4.61 -4.86 -12.47
CA ASP A 198 -5.70 -3.94 -12.85
C ASP A 198 -7.03 -4.24 -12.14
N GLY A 199 -7.22 -5.48 -11.66
CA GLY A 199 -8.39 -5.93 -10.91
C GLY A 199 -8.22 -5.95 -9.39
N TRP A 200 -7.16 -5.35 -8.87
CA TRP A 200 -6.84 -5.29 -7.44
C TRP A 200 -7.69 -4.26 -6.68
N GLU A 201 -7.98 -4.50 -5.40
CA GLU A 201 -8.77 -3.58 -4.58
C GLU A 201 -7.91 -2.39 -4.14
N THR A 202 -8.13 -1.21 -4.74
CA THR A 202 -7.32 -0.02 -4.45
C THR A 202 -7.95 0.93 -3.44
N LYS A 203 -9.16 0.65 -2.95
CA LYS A 203 -9.79 1.49 -1.93
C LYS A 203 -9.04 1.36 -0.62
N MET A 204 -8.72 2.52 -0.05
CA MET A 204 -8.04 2.59 1.24
C MET A 204 -8.86 1.85 2.32
N GLY A 205 -8.23 0.89 2.98
CA GLY A 205 -8.86 0.06 4.03
C GLY A 205 -8.17 -1.30 4.19
N LYS A 206 -8.76 -2.17 5.02
CA LYS A 206 -8.23 -3.50 5.41
C LYS A 206 -7.81 -4.38 4.24
N TYR A 207 -8.48 -4.23 3.11
CA TYR A 207 -8.33 -5.08 1.92
C TYR A 207 -7.62 -4.38 0.76
N MET A 208 -7.02 -3.22 1.00
CA MET A 208 -6.27 -2.50 -0.04
C MET A 208 -5.06 -3.32 -0.49
N ASP A 209 -5.01 -3.62 -1.77
CA ASP A 209 -3.89 -4.26 -2.43
C ASP A 209 -2.92 -3.18 -2.93
N ILE A 210 -1.62 -3.47 -2.88
CA ILE A 210 -0.55 -2.53 -3.26
C ILE A 210 0.34 -3.21 -4.27
N LEU A 211 0.60 -2.53 -5.39
CA LEU A 211 1.71 -2.83 -6.29
C LEU A 211 2.43 -1.53 -6.54
N ALA A 212 3.72 -1.49 -6.25
CA ALA A 212 4.50 -0.29 -6.41
C ALA A 212 5.93 -0.59 -6.85
N VAL A 213 6.55 0.40 -7.51
CA VAL A 213 7.97 0.42 -7.80
C VAL A 213 8.56 1.70 -7.23
N TYR A 214 9.64 1.60 -6.46
CA TYR A 214 10.24 2.74 -5.76
C TYR A 214 11.76 2.58 -5.62
N ASP A 215 12.47 3.69 -5.43
CA ASP A 215 13.94 3.72 -5.24
C ASP A 215 14.39 3.57 -3.77
N SER A 216 13.44 3.37 -2.86
CA SER A 216 13.67 3.06 -1.46
C SER A 216 13.59 1.54 -1.19
N LYS A 217 14.13 1.05 -0.08
CA LYS A 217 13.90 -0.33 0.38
C LYS A 217 12.76 -0.47 1.39
N SER A 218 12.17 0.65 1.80
CA SER A 218 11.10 0.68 2.81
C SER A 218 9.77 1.21 2.24
N GLY A 219 9.69 1.46 0.94
CA GLY A 219 8.53 2.10 0.29
C GLY A 219 8.34 3.59 0.64
N MET A 220 8.92 4.05 1.74
CA MET A 220 8.80 5.43 2.25
C MET A 220 10.02 6.27 1.89
N GLY A 221 9.76 7.56 1.59
CA GLY A 221 10.81 8.56 1.36
C GLY A 221 11.62 8.39 0.07
N GLY A 222 11.17 7.54 -0.84
CA GLY A 222 11.79 7.38 -2.17
C GLY A 222 11.68 8.66 -3.00
N LYS A 223 12.70 8.94 -3.82
CA LYS A 223 12.69 10.04 -4.79
C LYS A 223 11.91 9.69 -6.04
N VAL A 224 11.75 8.41 -6.34
CA VAL A 224 10.98 7.90 -7.49
C VAL A 224 10.01 6.85 -6.98
N GLY A 225 8.76 6.96 -7.41
CA GLY A 225 7.70 6.02 -7.02
C GLY A 225 6.60 5.92 -8.06
N PHE A 226 6.22 4.70 -8.40
CA PHE A 226 5.13 4.36 -9.31
C PHE A 226 4.09 3.53 -8.58
N ALA A 227 2.84 3.98 -8.59
CA ALA A 227 1.70 3.21 -8.10
C ALA A 227 1.08 2.44 -9.27
N LEU A 228 0.97 1.12 -9.12
CA LEU A 228 0.63 0.19 -10.20
C LEU A 228 -0.67 -0.58 -9.95
N ALA A 229 -1.10 -0.74 -8.70
CA ALA A 229 -2.37 -1.41 -8.39
C ALA A 229 -3.55 -0.64 -9.01
N GLY A 230 -4.48 -1.38 -9.62
CA GLY A 230 -5.65 -0.87 -10.33
C GLY A 230 -5.33 -0.05 -11.59
N GLN A 231 -4.09 -0.12 -12.10
CA GLN A 231 -3.71 0.53 -13.35
C GLN A 231 -3.91 -0.42 -14.54
N PRO A 232 -4.32 0.10 -15.71
CA PRO A 232 -4.66 -0.73 -16.86
C PRO A 232 -3.45 -1.51 -17.39
N LEU A 233 -3.70 -2.76 -17.79
CA LEU A 233 -2.70 -3.56 -18.49
C LEU A 233 -2.49 -3.04 -19.91
N ALA A 234 -1.26 -3.19 -20.42
CA ALA A 234 -0.95 -2.87 -21.81
C ALA A 234 -1.47 -3.95 -22.77
N ASP A 235 -1.56 -5.20 -22.31
CA ASP A 235 -2.06 -6.35 -23.05
C ASP A 235 -3.02 -7.18 -22.19
N PRO A 236 -4.29 -6.74 -22.04
CA PRO A 236 -5.27 -7.48 -21.25
C PRO A 236 -5.66 -8.82 -21.90
N ALA A 237 -5.44 -9.00 -23.21
CA ALA A 237 -5.75 -10.24 -23.91
C ALA A 237 -4.88 -11.42 -23.47
N GLN A 238 -3.71 -11.14 -22.89
CA GLN A 238 -2.87 -12.14 -22.22
C GLN A 238 -3.59 -12.82 -21.04
N PHE A 239 -4.56 -12.13 -20.41
CA PHE A 239 -5.26 -12.57 -19.21
C PHE A 239 -6.78 -12.43 -19.37
N PRO A 240 -7.43 -13.25 -20.23
CA PRO A 240 -8.84 -13.08 -20.59
C PRO A 240 -9.79 -13.21 -19.39
N ASN A 241 -9.38 -13.91 -18.34
CA ASN A 241 -10.17 -14.09 -17.11
C ASN A 241 -9.80 -13.10 -15.98
N GLY A 242 -8.88 -12.16 -16.23
CA GLY A 242 -8.39 -11.23 -15.20
C GLY A 242 -7.57 -11.92 -14.09
N GLU A 243 -6.99 -13.08 -14.39
CA GLU A 243 -6.22 -13.89 -13.46
C GLU A 243 -4.91 -14.37 -14.09
N VAL A 244 -3.89 -14.45 -13.24
CA VAL A 244 -2.61 -15.07 -13.52
C VAL A 244 -2.61 -16.46 -12.89
N LEU A 245 -2.37 -17.48 -13.70
CA LEU A 245 -2.05 -18.83 -13.24
C LEU A 245 -0.58 -19.13 -13.56
N LEU A 246 0.26 -19.08 -12.54
CA LEU A 246 1.68 -19.43 -12.63
C LEU A 246 1.88 -20.91 -12.37
N ALA A 247 2.23 -21.65 -13.42
CA ALA A 247 2.67 -23.02 -13.31
C ALA A 247 3.97 -23.13 -12.48
N PRO A 248 4.29 -24.32 -11.93
CA PRO A 248 5.59 -24.58 -11.31
C PRO A 248 6.74 -24.22 -12.24
N HIS A 249 7.80 -23.64 -11.69
CA HIS A 249 9.01 -23.23 -12.42
C HIS A 249 8.75 -22.33 -13.65
N SER A 250 7.69 -21.53 -13.61
CA SER A 250 7.32 -20.62 -14.71
C SER A 250 7.37 -19.17 -14.27
N ALA A 251 7.36 -18.26 -15.24
CA ALA A 251 7.29 -16.84 -15.00
C ALA A 251 6.35 -16.17 -15.99
N VAL A 252 5.77 -15.04 -15.58
CA VAL A 252 4.96 -14.19 -16.44
C VAL A 252 5.44 -12.75 -16.32
N VAL A 253 5.42 -12.03 -17.43
CA VAL A 253 5.64 -10.58 -17.44
C VAL A 253 4.30 -9.90 -17.61
N VAL A 254 3.97 -9.02 -16.68
CA VAL A 254 2.77 -8.16 -16.71
C VAL A 254 3.23 -6.74 -17.07
N LYS A 255 2.63 -6.18 -18.11
CA LYS A 255 2.91 -4.81 -18.57
C LYS A 255 1.77 -3.89 -18.17
N ILE A 256 2.08 -2.83 -17.43
CA ILE A 256 1.11 -1.94 -16.79
C ILE A 256 1.35 -0.51 -17.28
N LYS A 257 0.30 0.17 -17.74
CA LYS A 257 0.35 1.59 -18.11
C LYS A 257 -0.04 2.43 -16.90
N THR A 258 0.81 3.37 -16.50
CA THR A 258 0.56 4.24 -15.35
C THR A 258 0.93 5.70 -15.63
N ALA A 259 0.10 6.61 -15.16
CA ALA A 259 0.45 8.02 -14.98
C ALA A 259 0.53 8.39 -13.48
N ARG A 260 0.35 7.40 -12.59
CA ARG A 260 0.39 7.56 -11.13
C ARG A 260 1.82 7.46 -10.63
N VAL A 261 2.55 8.55 -10.79
CA VAL A 261 3.98 8.64 -10.47
C VAL A 261 4.27 9.91 -9.69
N GLY A 262 5.22 9.83 -8.74
CA GLY A 262 5.73 10.99 -8.00
C GLY A 262 6.59 11.92 -8.87
N LYS A 263 6.85 13.15 -8.39
CA LYS A 263 7.87 13.99 -9.05
C LYS A 263 9.24 13.35 -8.87
N PHE A 264 10.10 13.44 -9.88
CA PHE A 264 11.49 13.02 -9.77
C PHE A 264 12.40 13.84 -10.68
N THR A 265 13.69 13.89 -10.36
CA THR A 265 14.70 14.53 -11.21
C THR A 265 15.34 13.53 -12.16
N ALA A 266 15.87 14.00 -13.28
CA ALA A 266 16.72 13.21 -14.16
C ALA A 266 17.85 12.56 -13.35
N GLY A 267 18.24 11.35 -13.73
CA GLY A 267 19.24 10.60 -12.99
C GLY A 267 19.07 9.09 -13.12
N THR A 268 19.97 8.37 -12.44
CA THR A 268 19.94 6.91 -12.38
C THR A 268 19.47 6.48 -11.00
N TYR A 269 18.51 5.55 -10.96
CA TYR A 269 17.87 5.05 -9.75
C TYR A 269 17.97 3.54 -9.69
N ASP A 270 18.22 3.03 -8.48
CA ASP A 270 18.14 1.62 -8.16
C ASP A 270 16.71 1.33 -7.66
N LEU A 271 15.90 0.69 -8.50
CA LEU A 271 14.47 0.51 -8.26
C LEU A 271 14.16 -0.91 -7.78
N TYR A 272 13.18 -0.96 -6.87
CA TYR A 272 12.64 -2.18 -6.28
C TYR A 272 11.13 -2.21 -6.49
N ALA A 273 10.59 -3.40 -6.66
CA ALA A 273 9.15 -3.63 -6.74
C ALA A 273 8.64 -4.27 -5.44
N GLY A 274 7.45 -3.85 -4.99
CA GLY A 274 6.78 -4.38 -3.81
C GLY A 274 5.31 -4.69 -4.11
N ALA A 275 4.79 -5.75 -3.49
CA ALA A 275 3.43 -6.23 -3.67
C ALA A 275 2.79 -6.66 -2.35
N PHE A 276 1.59 -6.13 -2.08
CA PHE A 276 0.67 -6.59 -1.05
C PHE A 276 -0.62 -7.05 -1.73
N MET A 277 -0.88 -8.35 -1.73
CA MET A 277 -1.91 -8.94 -2.60
C MET A 277 -2.44 -10.27 -2.04
N ASN A 278 -3.57 -10.72 -2.58
CA ASN A 278 -4.05 -12.07 -2.31
C ASN A 278 -3.47 -13.07 -3.32
N ILE A 279 -3.10 -14.26 -2.85
CA ILE A 279 -2.69 -15.39 -3.69
C ILE A 279 -3.45 -16.65 -3.28
N LYS A 280 -3.45 -17.63 -4.18
CA LYS A 280 -3.93 -18.98 -3.92
C LYS A 280 -2.88 -19.97 -4.40
N VAL A 281 -2.44 -20.84 -3.50
CA VAL A 281 -1.60 -21.99 -3.84
C VAL A 281 -2.50 -23.20 -4.00
N THR A 282 -2.28 -24.00 -5.04
CA THR A 282 -3.07 -25.22 -5.30
C THR A 282 -2.26 -26.48 -5.06
N GLY A 283 -2.89 -27.51 -4.50
CA GLY A 283 -2.28 -28.83 -4.30
C GLY A 283 -1.50 -29.03 -2.99
N ILE A 284 -1.39 -28.00 -2.14
CA ILE A 284 -0.76 -28.09 -0.82
C ILE A 284 -1.55 -27.25 0.19
N GLU A 285 -1.58 -27.70 1.46
CA GLU A 285 -2.09 -26.89 2.56
C GLU A 285 -1.19 -25.66 2.73
N SER A 286 -1.79 -24.47 2.71
CA SER A 286 -1.06 -23.21 2.77
C SER A 286 -1.88 -22.16 3.50
N SER A 287 -1.21 -21.38 4.34
CA SER A 287 -1.78 -20.15 4.90
C SER A 287 -1.34 -18.89 4.12
N LEU A 288 -0.72 -19.05 2.95
CA LEU A 288 -0.38 -17.96 2.03
C LEU A 288 -1.64 -17.50 1.29
N LEU A 289 -2.46 -16.69 1.97
CA LEU A 289 -3.71 -16.15 1.41
C LEU A 289 -3.56 -14.68 1.04
N ARG A 290 -2.96 -13.90 1.92
CA ARG A 290 -2.61 -12.49 1.72
C ARG A 290 -1.13 -12.34 2.01
N VAL A 291 -0.39 -11.79 1.07
CA VAL A 291 1.08 -11.78 1.08
C VAL A 291 1.60 -10.37 0.89
N ASP A 292 2.68 -10.04 1.59
CA ASP A 292 3.39 -8.76 1.54
C ASP A 292 4.88 -9.04 1.25
N PHE A 293 5.38 -8.59 0.10
CA PHE A 293 6.74 -8.93 -0.30
C PHE A 293 7.35 -7.96 -1.30
N HIS A 294 8.68 -8.01 -1.36
CA HIS A 294 9.47 -7.21 -2.26
C HIS A 294 10.36 -8.04 -3.19
N SER A 295 10.82 -7.40 -4.25
CA SER A 295 11.88 -7.86 -5.14
C SER A 295 13.24 -7.98 -4.43
N ASP A 296 14.20 -8.69 -5.01
CA ASP A 296 15.52 -8.86 -4.38
C ASP A 296 16.26 -7.51 -4.17
N TYR A 297 16.31 -7.06 -2.90
CA TYR A 297 17.00 -5.83 -2.49
C TYR A 297 18.52 -5.86 -2.70
N LYS A 298 19.11 -7.02 -2.99
CA LYS A 298 20.52 -7.18 -3.35
C LYS A 298 20.76 -7.01 -4.86
N LYS A 299 19.70 -7.10 -5.67
CA LYS A 299 19.74 -6.98 -7.13
C LYS A 299 18.70 -5.97 -7.63
N PRO A 300 18.86 -4.67 -7.28
CA PRO A 300 17.98 -3.64 -7.81
C PRO A 300 18.01 -3.61 -9.34
N THR A 301 16.91 -3.17 -9.93
CA THR A 301 16.88 -2.83 -11.36
C THR A 301 17.30 -1.38 -11.53
N ARG A 302 18.45 -1.16 -12.16
CA ARG A 302 18.99 0.18 -12.38
C ARG A 302 18.39 0.80 -13.64
N ILE A 303 17.67 1.90 -13.49
CA ILE A 303 17.02 2.63 -14.59
C ILE A 303 17.52 4.08 -14.62
N ALA A 304 17.84 4.57 -15.82
CA ALA A 304 18.22 5.97 -16.04
C ALA A 304 17.05 6.74 -16.68
N PHE A 305 16.74 7.90 -16.11
CA PHE A 305 15.83 8.89 -16.69
C PHE A 305 16.64 10.08 -17.20
N ASP A 306 16.41 10.43 -18.46
CA ASP A 306 17.13 11.49 -19.19
C ASP A 306 16.65 12.90 -18.84
N ARG A 307 15.47 13.02 -18.23
CA ARG A 307 14.83 14.28 -17.87
C ARG A 307 13.95 14.13 -16.65
N ASP A 308 13.67 15.25 -16.00
CA ASP A 308 12.77 15.33 -14.85
C ASP A 308 11.35 14.83 -15.18
N TYR A 309 10.56 14.58 -14.14
CA TYR A 309 9.14 14.36 -14.25
C TYR A 309 8.39 15.17 -13.17
N PRO A 310 7.33 15.91 -13.55
CA PRO A 310 6.89 16.18 -14.92
C PRO A 310 7.85 17.14 -15.64
N SER A 311 8.13 16.91 -16.92
CA SER A 311 8.97 17.79 -17.77
C SER A 311 8.20 18.55 -18.84
N THR A 312 6.95 18.16 -19.11
CA THR A 312 6.09 18.78 -20.12
C THR A 312 4.77 19.24 -19.51
N PRO A 313 4.05 20.19 -20.15
CA PRO A 313 2.71 20.60 -19.71
C PRO A 313 1.76 19.42 -19.50
N ARG A 314 1.75 18.47 -20.44
CA ARG A 314 0.90 17.27 -20.39
C ARG A 314 1.22 16.37 -19.20
N GLU A 315 2.50 16.10 -18.95
CA GLU A 315 2.92 15.31 -17.80
C GLU A 315 2.58 16.01 -16.49
N ARG A 316 2.64 17.35 -16.46
CA ARG A 316 2.22 18.11 -15.29
C ARG A 316 0.74 17.95 -15.04
N GLU A 317 -0.11 18.10 -16.05
CA GLU A 317 -1.55 17.88 -15.92
C GLU A 317 -1.86 16.47 -15.39
N GLN A 318 -1.17 15.44 -15.89
CA GLN A 318 -1.30 14.06 -15.40
C GLN A 318 -0.87 13.92 -13.94
N TRP A 319 0.29 14.49 -13.57
CA TRP A 319 0.79 14.47 -12.20
C TRP A 319 -0.15 15.21 -11.25
N GLU A 320 -0.64 16.40 -11.60
CA GLU A 320 -1.58 17.17 -10.77
C GLU A 320 -2.91 16.44 -10.59
N ALA A 321 -3.44 15.80 -11.65
CA ALA A 321 -4.64 14.98 -11.52
C ALA A 321 -4.43 13.83 -10.53
N TYR A 322 -3.30 13.13 -10.61
CA TYR A 322 -2.95 12.07 -9.65
C TYR A 322 -2.80 12.62 -8.23
N GLN A 323 -2.10 13.75 -8.05
CA GLN A 323 -1.90 14.35 -6.73
C GLN A 323 -3.18 14.82 -6.08
N ARG A 324 -4.08 15.43 -6.85
CA ARG A 324 -5.40 15.84 -6.36
C ARG A 324 -6.15 14.63 -5.80
N THR A 325 -6.17 13.51 -6.51
CA THR A 325 -6.78 12.27 -6.00
C THR A 325 -6.09 11.79 -4.73
N ARG A 326 -4.74 11.71 -4.71
CA ARG A 326 -3.99 11.21 -3.55
C ARG A 326 -4.21 12.04 -2.28
N LEU A 327 -4.15 13.37 -2.40
CA LEU A 327 -4.29 14.29 -1.27
C LEU A 327 -5.75 14.54 -0.87
N SER A 328 -6.72 14.24 -1.75
CA SER A 328 -8.14 14.38 -1.40
C SER A 328 -8.61 13.47 -0.24
N TYR A 329 -7.91 12.37 0.01
CA TYR A 329 -8.17 11.47 1.14
C TYR A 329 -7.74 12.06 2.50
N PHE A 330 -6.84 13.04 2.48
CA PHE A 330 -6.26 13.68 3.65
C PHE A 330 -6.39 15.20 3.53
N PRO A 331 -7.61 15.76 3.53
CA PRO A 331 -7.80 17.20 3.52
C PRO A 331 -7.16 17.80 4.78
N VAL A 332 -6.51 18.95 4.64
CA VAL A 332 -5.85 19.64 5.75
C VAL A 332 -6.93 20.30 6.62
N LYS A 333 -7.06 19.85 7.86
CA LYS A 333 -8.07 20.36 8.79
C LYS A 333 -7.61 21.66 9.43
N PRO A 334 -8.54 22.45 10.03
CA PRO A 334 -8.19 23.60 10.85
C PRO A 334 -7.08 23.29 11.87
N GLY A 335 -6.02 24.10 11.89
CA GLY A 335 -4.87 23.94 12.78
C GLY A 335 -3.84 22.87 12.39
N GLU A 336 -4.07 22.08 11.33
CA GLU A 336 -3.08 21.15 10.79
C GLU A 336 -2.09 21.85 9.86
N THR A 337 -0.92 21.24 9.67
CA THR A 337 0.09 21.74 8.73
C THR A 337 -0.15 21.23 7.31
N PHE A 338 0.09 22.08 6.32
CA PHE A 338 0.10 21.67 4.92
C PHE A 338 1.30 20.78 4.64
N ALA A 339 1.07 19.58 4.09
CA ALA A 339 2.15 18.64 3.80
C ALA A 339 3.00 19.03 2.58
N GLU A 340 2.40 19.74 1.61
CA GLU A 340 3.02 20.07 0.33
C GLU A 340 2.65 21.47 -0.15
N ASP A 341 3.54 22.11 -0.91
CA ASP A 341 3.24 23.34 -1.64
C ASP A 341 2.08 23.12 -2.62
N GLY A 342 1.15 24.07 -2.68
CA GLY A 342 0.00 23.91 -3.57
C GLY A 342 -0.96 25.09 -3.60
N LEU A 343 -1.85 25.03 -4.58
CA LEU A 343 -3.11 25.77 -4.60
C LEU A 343 -4.18 24.89 -3.96
N TYR A 344 -4.81 25.41 -2.91
CA TYR A 344 -5.81 24.68 -2.13
C TYR A 344 -7.18 25.32 -2.25
N ARG A 345 -8.20 24.47 -2.30
CA ARG A 345 -9.61 24.84 -2.23
C ARG A 345 -10.13 24.69 -0.81
N ALA A 346 -10.83 25.71 -0.34
CA ALA A 346 -11.55 25.62 0.91
C ALA A 346 -12.86 24.84 0.72
N VAL A 347 -13.10 23.86 1.57
CA VAL A 347 -14.31 23.03 1.57
C VAL A 347 -14.89 23.02 2.98
N ARG A 348 -16.21 23.21 3.12
CA ARG A 348 -16.84 23.15 4.44
C ARG A 348 -16.66 21.78 5.07
N THR A 349 -16.25 21.77 6.33
CA THR A 349 -16.05 20.53 7.11
C THR A 349 -17.33 19.70 7.25
N ASN A 350 -18.49 20.35 7.21
CA ASN A 350 -19.80 19.70 7.33
C ASN A 350 -20.47 19.36 5.98
N SER A 351 -19.85 19.70 4.85
CA SER A 351 -20.40 19.40 3.52
C SER A 351 -19.36 19.56 2.41
N SER A 352 -19.03 18.46 1.74
CA SER A 352 -18.18 18.48 0.53
C SER A 352 -18.78 19.25 -0.65
N ALA A 353 -20.10 19.42 -0.70
CA ALA A 353 -20.79 20.19 -1.75
C ALA A 353 -20.58 21.72 -1.63
N HIS A 354 -20.08 22.22 -0.50
CA HIS A 354 -19.89 23.65 -0.26
C HIS A 354 -18.39 23.96 -0.31
N ARG A 355 -17.91 24.38 -1.48
CA ARG A 355 -16.49 24.66 -1.73
C ARG A 355 -16.27 26.07 -2.30
N SER A 356 -15.09 26.64 -2.05
CA SER A 356 -14.69 27.93 -2.62
C SER A 356 -14.55 27.84 -4.13
N LEU A 357 -14.82 28.96 -4.80
CA LEU A 357 -14.51 29.18 -6.20
C LEU A 357 -13.00 29.39 -6.37
N GLN A 358 -12.43 30.34 -5.61
CA GLN A 358 -11.00 30.65 -5.67
C GLN A 358 -10.13 29.59 -4.98
N LEU A 359 -8.87 29.58 -5.39
CA LEU A 359 -7.81 28.76 -4.82
C LEU A 359 -6.80 29.65 -4.08
N VAL A 360 -6.31 29.15 -2.94
CA VAL A 360 -5.34 29.87 -2.10
C VAL A 360 -4.00 29.14 -2.13
N PRO A 361 -2.88 29.85 -2.40
CA PRO A 361 -1.55 29.24 -2.33
C PRO A 361 -1.13 29.04 -0.87
N PHE A 362 -0.63 27.84 -0.55
CA PHE A 362 0.03 27.52 0.72
C PHE A 362 1.38 26.84 0.48
N LYS A 363 2.30 27.01 1.43
CA LYS A 363 3.59 26.33 1.49
C LYS A 363 3.53 25.12 2.41
N ALA A 364 4.36 24.13 2.12
CA ALA A 364 4.58 23.02 3.04
C ALA A 364 5.05 23.55 4.41
N GLY A 365 4.41 23.11 5.49
CA GLY A 365 4.67 23.57 6.84
C GLY A 365 3.84 24.78 7.29
N ASP A 366 3.14 25.48 6.39
CA ASP A 366 2.15 26.48 6.78
C ASP A 366 1.05 25.83 7.61
N VAL A 367 0.45 26.58 8.54
CA VAL A 367 -0.64 26.09 9.39
C VAL A 367 -1.97 26.56 8.81
N ALA A 368 -2.92 25.65 8.60
CA ALA A 368 -4.27 25.98 8.19
C ALA A 368 -4.97 26.80 9.28
N THR A 369 -5.57 27.92 8.90
CA THR A 369 -6.29 28.78 9.86
C THR A 369 -7.39 28.00 10.60
N ALA A 370 -7.51 28.26 11.90
CA ALA A 370 -8.62 27.79 12.72
C ALA A 370 -9.83 28.72 12.68
N ASP A 371 -9.65 29.94 12.15
CA ASP A 371 -10.69 30.95 12.05
C ASP A 371 -11.64 30.68 10.89
N ASN A 372 -12.78 31.37 10.90
CA ASN A 372 -13.72 31.33 9.80
C ASN A 372 -13.09 31.88 8.52
N VAL A 373 -13.30 31.17 7.43
CA VAL A 373 -12.89 31.58 6.09
C VAL A 373 -14.12 32.07 5.34
N LYS A 374 -14.02 33.28 4.76
CA LYS A 374 -15.05 33.85 3.91
C LYS A 374 -14.58 33.94 2.46
N MET A 375 -15.17 33.15 1.56
CA MET A 375 -14.79 33.09 0.14
C MET A 375 -16.00 32.87 -0.77
N LEU A 376 -15.90 33.28 -2.04
CA LEU A 376 -16.97 33.02 -3.02
C LEU A 376 -17.16 31.52 -3.19
N MET A 377 -18.41 31.08 -3.31
CA MET A 377 -18.75 29.68 -3.58
C MET A 377 -18.62 29.35 -5.07
N ASP A 378 -18.22 28.12 -5.37
CA ASP A 378 -18.04 27.61 -6.75
C ASP A 378 -19.32 27.65 -7.60
N GLY A 379 -20.50 27.78 -6.97
CA GLY A 379 -21.79 27.93 -7.66
C GLY A 379 -21.93 29.21 -8.49
N GLY A 380 -20.97 30.13 -8.46
CA GLY A 380 -20.90 31.27 -9.39
C GLY A 380 -22.04 32.29 -9.23
N ASN A 381 -22.79 32.23 -8.13
CA ASN A 381 -23.94 33.08 -7.84
C ASN A 381 -23.60 34.29 -6.95
N GLY A 382 -22.31 34.53 -6.68
CA GLY A 382 -21.83 35.63 -5.83
C GLY A 382 -22.01 35.39 -4.34
N ILE A 383 -22.52 34.21 -3.93
CA ILE A 383 -22.65 33.87 -2.52
C ILE A 383 -21.28 33.48 -1.97
N SER A 384 -20.88 34.11 -0.86
CA SER A 384 -19.77 33.64 -0.06
C SER A 384 -20.25 32.68 1.02
N PHE A 385 -19.51 31.59 1.25
CA PHE A 385 -19.62 30.92 2.55
C PHE A 385 -18.80 31.70 3.58
N ASP A 386 -19.18 31.59 4.84
CA ASP A 386 -18.42 32.05 6.01
C ASP A 386 -18.47 30.91 7.03
N GLY A 387 -17.32 30.46 7.52
CA GLY A 387 -17.25 29.37 8.50
C GLY A 387 -15.95 28.55 8.46
N PRO A 388 -15.85 27.51 9.29
CA PRO A 388 -14.69 26.63 9.32
C PRO A 388 -14.60 25.79 8.04
N VAL A 389 -13.38 25.61 7.55
CA VAL A 389 -13.09 24.87 6.31
C VAL A 389 -11.95 23.89 6.51
N GLN A 390 -11.95 22.86 5.70
CA GLN A 390 -10.77 22.04 5.43
C GLN A 390 -10.25 22.37 4.03
N TRP A 391 -8.96 22.17 3.81
CA TRP A 391 -8.29 22.53 2.57
C TRP A 391 -7.99 21.29 1.73
N GLN A 392 -8.37 21.32 0.46
CA GLN A 392 -8.11 20.27 -0.52
C GLN A 392 -7.14 20.78 -1.58
N TRP A 393 -6.07 20.02 -1.83
CA TRP A 393 -5.08 20.37 -2.85
C TRP A 393 -5.69 20.26 -4.25
N GLU A 394 -5.48 21.24 -5.12
CA GLU A 394 -6.07 21.30 -6.47
C GLU A 394 -5.02 21.34 -7.60
N GLY A 395 -3.87 21.95 -7.35
CA GLY A 395 -2.82 22.11 -8.36
C GLY A 395 -1.53 22.69 -7.79
N SER A 396 -0.49 22.71 -8.60
CA SER A 396 0.79 23.34 -8.26
C SER A 396 0.60 24.84 -8.05
N THR A 397 1.25 25.37 -7.01
CA THR A 397 1.42 26.80 -6.79
C THR A 397 2.38 27.41 -7.81
N PRO A 398 2.26 28.71 -8.15
CA PRO A 398 3.22 29.40 -9.00
C PRO A 398 4.66 29.16 -8.52
N THR A 399 5.44 28.48 -9.36
CA THR A 399 6.79 28.03 -9.03
C THR A 399 7.81 28.88 -9.79
N PRO A 400 8.76 29.53 -9.11
CA PRO A 400 9.85 30.23 -9.78
C PRO A 400 10.68 29.30 -10.67
N VAL A 401 11.15 29.77 -11.83
CA VAL A 401 12.00 29.00 -12.76
C VAL A 401 13.34 28.63 -12.09
N LYS A 402 13.84 29.50 -11.21
CA LYS A 402 15.03 29.26 -10.38
C LYS A 402 14.82 29.90 -9.01
N GLN A 403 15.57 29.44 -8.02
CA GLN A 403 15.62 30.08 -6.71
C GLN A 403 15.94 31.58 -6.88
N TYR A 404 15.10 32.44 -6.30
CA TYR A 404 15.15 33.91 -6.42
C TYR A 404 14.78 34.51 -7.80
N SER A 405 14.17 33.75 -8.70
CA SER A 405 13.64 34.29 -9.96
C SER A 405 12.23 34.88 -9.79
N PHE A 406 11.96 35.98 -10.50
CA PHE A 406 10.59 36.49 -10.71
C PHE A 406 9.87 35.76 -11.85
N ASP A 407 10.61 35.06 -12.72
CA ASP A 407 10.02 34.24 -13.77
C ASP A 407 9.38 33.01 -13.16
N ILE A 408 8.12 32.77 -13.52
CA ILE A 408 7.32 31.64 -13.06
C ILE A 408 7.27 30.60 -14.17
N VAL A 409 7.48 29.34 -13.81
CA VAL A 409 7.26 28.19 -14.70
C VAL A 409 5.84 28.28 -15.26
N GLU A 410 5.73 28.46 -16.58
CA GLU A 410 4.50 28.93 -17.23
C GLU A 410 3.27 28.12 -16.79
N GLU A 411 3.39 26.79 -16.75
CA GLU A 411 2.27 25.88 -16.45
C GLU A 411 1.94 25.76 -14.95
N THR A 412 2.50 26.64 -14.11
CA THR A 412 2.10 26.82 -12.71
C THR A 412 1.41 28.17 -12.44
N ARG A 413 1.31 29.05 -13.45
CA ARG A 413 0.70 30.38 -13.28
C ARG A 413 -0.76 30.26 -12.87
N GLN A 414 -1.11 30.98 -11.80
CA GLN A 414 -2.50 31.16 -11.36
C GLN A 414 -3.17 32.33 -12.09
N PHE A 415 -2.41 33.34 -12.53
CA PHE A 415 -2.96 34.52 -13.19
C PHE A 415 -2.42 34.67 -14.62
N CYS A 416 -3.27 35.10 -15.54
CA CYS A 416 -2.90 35.36 -16.93
C CYS A 416 -3.62 36.57 -17.51
N LYS A 417 -2.99 37.31 -18.43
CA LYS A 417 -3.60 38.48 -19.08
C LYS A 417 -4.58 38.04 -20.19
N PRO A 418 -5.60 38.85 -20.50
CA PRO A 418 -6.38 38.69 -21.72
C PRO A 418 -5.46 38.66 -22.96
N GLY A 419 -5.79 37.83 -23.96
CA GLY A 419 -5.02 37.68 -25.19
C GLY A 419 -3.70 36.90 -25.05
N ALA A 420 -3.24 36.59 -23.85
CA ALA A 420 -2.06 35.75 -23.66
C ALA A 420 -2.37 34.27 -23.95
N VAL A 421 -1.33 33.46 -24.13
CA VAL A 421 -1.47 32.01 -24.26
C VAL A 421 -1.88 31.44 -22.89
N CYS A 422 -2.84 30.51 -22.88
CA CYS A 422 -3.37 29.87 -21.69
C CYS A 422 -2.27 29.00 -21.07
N PRO A 423 -1.81 29.33 -19.85
CA PRO A 423 -0.63 28.69 -19.27
C PRO A 423 -0.93 27.30 -18.71
N ARG A 424 -2.19 26.99 -18.40
CA ARG A 424 -2.60 25.68 -17.87
C ARG A 424 -4.08 25.40 -18.18
N SER A 425 -4.41 24.13 -18.46
CA SER A 425 -5.79 23.74 -18.69
C SER A 425 -6.66 23.88 -17.44
N GLY A 426 -7.95 24.16 -17.62
CA GLY A 426 -8.93 24.22 -16.54
C GLY A 426 -9.88 25.41 -16.68
N ARG A 427 -10.54 25.74 -15.57
CA ARG A 427 -11.48 26.85 -15.45
C ARG A 427 -10.76 28.13 -15.07
N TRP A 428 -11.17 29.22 -15.71
CA TRP A 428 -10.59 30.55 -15.54
C TRP A 428 -11.69 31.56 -15.24
N LEU A 429 -11.49 32.35 -14.18
CA LEU A 429 -12.40 33.38 -13.70
C LEU A 429 -11.87 34.76 -14.09
N PRO A 430 -12.64 35.59 -14.81
CA PRO A 430 -12.25 36.97 -15.05
C PRO A 430 -12.26 37.77 -13.75
N ARG A 431 -11.19 38.53 -13.58
CA ARG A 431 -10.92 39.38 -12.45
C ARG A 431 -10.61 40.78 -12.97
N MET A 432 -11.27 41.79 -12.41
CA MET A 432 -11.15 43.19 -12.83
C MET A 432 -10.71 44.03 -11.64
N ARG A 433 -9.70 44.86 -11.82
CA ARG A 433 -9.23 45.80 -10.79
C ARG A 433 -10.13 47.04 -10.82
N GLU A 434 -10.72 47.35 -9.67
CA GLU A 434 -11.58 48.55 -9.51
C GLU A 434 -10.91 49.64 -8.66
N GLY A 435 -9.67 49.41 -8.23
CA GLY A 435 -8.86 50.33 -7.44
C GLY A 435 -7.59 49.65 -6.93
N TRP A 436 -6.82 50.32 -6.07
CA TRP A 436 -5.56 49.79 -5.55
C TRP A 436 -5.70 48.45 -4.80
N ASN A 437 -6.79 48.26 -4.06
CA ASN A 437 -7.05 47.03 -3.28
C ASN A 437 -8.43 46.41 -3.55
N SER A 438 -9.15 46.83 -4.60
CA SER A 438 -10.48 46.32 -4.91
C SER A 438 -10.45 45.47 -6.18
N ILE A 439 -11.06 44.30 -6.10
CA ILE A 439 -11.15 43.32 -7.16
C ILE A 439 -12.61 42.92 -7.32
N ARG A 440 -13.14 43.09 -8.54
CA ARG A 440 -14.43 42.53 -8.93
C ARG A 440 -14.22 41.26 -9.75
N TYR A 441 -14.99 40.23 -9.45
CA TYR A 441 -15.03 38.99 -10.21
C TYR A 441 -16.25 38.96 -11.12
N ASP A 442 -16.06 38.60 -12.40
CA ASP A 442 -17.17 38.35 -13.33
C ASP A 442 -17.48 36.85 -13.40
N LEU A 443 -18.42 36.43 -12.57
CA LEU A 443 -18.79 35.02 -12.44
C LEU A 443 -19.48 34.47 -13.70
N ALA A 444 -20.14 35.31 -14.49
CA ALA A 444 -20.78 34.91 -15.74
C ALA A 444 -19.75 34.68 -16.85
N GLY A 445 -18.56 35.26 -16.72
CA GLY A 445 -17.46 35.14 -17.67
C GLY A 445 -16.53 33.95 -17.45
N ILE A 446 -16.85 33.00 -16.55
CA ILE A 446 -16.02 31.81 -16.34
C ILE A 446 -15.92 31.00 -17.63
N VAL A 447 -14.69 30.69 -18.05
CA VAL A 447 -14.40 29.87 -19.23
C VAL A 447 -13.60 28.63 -18.86
N THR A 448 -13.71 27.58 -19.66
CA THR A 448 -12.81 26.42 -19.59
C THR A 448 -11.90 26.43 -20.80
N LEU A 449 -10.59 26.45 -20.57
CA LEU A 449 -9.58 26.53 -21.61
C LEU A 449 -8.60 25.37 -21.50
N ARG A 450 -8.01 25.01 -22.65
CA ARG A 450 -6.89 24.08 -22.72
C ARG A 450 -5.59 24.86 -22.79
N TYR A 451 -4.52 24.30 -22.25
CA TYR A 451 -3.16 24.79 -22.44
C TYR A 451 -2.90 25.15 -23.91
N GLY A 452 -2.25 26.28 -24.15
CA GLY A 452 -1.91 26.75 -25.50
C GLY A 452 -3.02 27.55 -26.21
N HIS A 453 -4.27 27.52 -25.74
CA HIS A 453 -5.33 28.37 -26.30
C HIS A 453 -5.15 29.84 -25.93
N THR A 454 -5.60 30.78 -26.76
CA THR A 454 -5.58 32.20 -26.42
C THR A 454 -6.64 32.53 -25.35
N MET A 455 -6.24 33.25 -24.29
CA MET A 455 -7.14 33.76 -23.27
C MET A 455 -8.11 34.78 -23.88
N PRO A 456 -9.44 34.64 -23.68
CA PRO A 456 -10.40 35.59 -24.23
C PRO A 456 -10.18 37.01 -23.71
N ALA A 457 -10.61 38.00 -24.50
CA ALA A 457 -10.74 39.36 -24.02
C ALA A 457 -11.81 39.42 -22.91
N VAL A 458 -11.53 40.18 -21.84
CA VAL A 458 -12.51 40.43 -20.78
C VAL A 458 -13.35 41.64 -21.18
N LYS A 459 -14.66 41.45 -21.30
CA LYS A 459 -15.58 42.49 -21.78
C LYS A 459 -15.58 43.69 -20.82
N GLY A 460 -15.34 44.89 -21.35
CA GLY A 460 -15.49 46.15 -20.61
C GLY A 460 -14.38 46.47 -19.61
N ALA A 461 -13.23 45.78 -19.66
CA ALA A 461 -12.21 45.89 -18.62
C ALA A 461 -10.79 46.25 -19.10
N GLY A 462 -10.56 46.39 -20.42
CA GLY A 462 -9.29 46.87 -20.97
C GLY A 462 -8.05 46.16 -20.40
N ASP A 463 -7.03 46.94 -20.04
CA ASP A 463 -5.77 46.47 -19.44
C ASP A 463 -5.87 46.16 -17.93
N ASP A 464 -7.00 46.49 -17.29
CA ASP A 464 -7.24 46.32 -15.84
C ASP A 464 -7.82 44.95 -15.49
N ALA A 465 -7.93 44.05 -16.47
CA ALA A 465 -8.38 42.68 -16.29
C ALA A 465 -7.25 41.66 -16.30
N ASP A 466 -7.40 40.66 -15.45
CA ASP A 466 -6.67 39.40 -15.49
C ASP A 466 -7.64 38.21 -15.38
N TRP A 467 -7.13 37.04 -15.71
CA TRP A 467 -7.81 35.77 -15.54
C TRP A 467 -7.16 35.02 -14.38
N GLU A 468 -7.96 34.49 -13.47
CA GLU A 468 -7.52 33.66 -12.36
C GLU A 468 -7.89 32.19 -12.61
N TRP A 469 -6.93 31.28 -12.47
CA TRP A 469 -7.16 29.84 -12.55
C TRP A 469 -7.84 29.36 -11.27
N ILE A 470 -8.99 28.72 -11.43
CA ILE A 470 -9.86 28.30 -10.33
C ILE A 470 -10.00 26.77 -10.25
N GLY A 471 -9.07 26.02 -10.85
CA GLY A 471 -9.07 24.56 -10.85
C GLY A 471 -9.53 23.94 -12.18
N VAL A 472 -9.76 22.63 -12.18
CA VAL A 472 -10.25 21.87 -13.34
C VAL A 472 -11.76 21.70 -13.27
#